data_AF-A0A953LVS4-F1
#
_entry.id   AF-A0A953LVS4-F1
#
_cell.length_a   1.000
_cell.length_b   1.000
_cell.length_c   1.000
_cell.angle_alpha   90.00
_cell.angle_beta   90.00
_cell.angle_gamma   90.00
#
_symmetry.space_group_name_H-M   'P 1'
#
loop_
_entity.id
_entity.type
_entity.pdbx_description
1 polymer ?
#
loop_
_entity_poly.entity_id
_entity_poly.type
_entity_poly.pdbx_seq_one_letter_code
_entity_poly.pdbx_strand_id
1 'polypeptide(L)'
;MLFETTIAGSLPKPSWLAEPDRLWAPWRLEGQDLIDGKRDATLLAIKIQEDAGIDIVGDGEQARQHFVHGFLENIEGIDFAHKVEMGIRDNRYKAMVPTVTGELKLRGRVHAMEAQAARAHTKRKLKFTLPGPMTISDTIADRYYGDQVKMAFAFADLLNQEARALERDGVDVIQFDEP
;
A
#
# COMPACT_ATOMS: atom_id res chain seq x y z
N MET A 1 -19.75 -5.11 -21.02
CA MET A 1 -20.13 -3.69 -20.89
C MET A 1 -19.25 -2.88 -21.84
N LEU A 2 -19.71 -1.73 -22.35
CA LEU A 2 -18.92 -0.91 -23.29
C LEU A 2 -17.86 -0.03 -22.58
N PHE A 3 -18.13 0.39 -21.35
CA PHE A 3 -17.24 1.22 -20.53
C PHE A 3 -17.13 0.60 -19.13
N GLU A 4 -15.95 0.06 -18.78
CA GLU A 4 -15.69 -0.48 -17.44
C GLU A 4 -15.35 0.66 -16.47
N THR A 5 -15.88 0.58 -15.26
CA THR A 5 -15.70 1.56 -14.18
C THR A 5 -14.74 1.05 -13.10
N THR A 6 -13.95 1.96 -12.53
CA THR A 6 -13.05 1.71 -11.40
C THR A 6 -12.83 3.00 -10.61
N ILE A 7 -12.42 2.88 -9.34
CA ILE A 7 -11.92 4.00 -8.54
C ILE A 7 -10.39 4.09 -8.61
N ALA A 8 -9.79 5.15 -8.08
CA ALA A 8 -8.34 5.32 -8.02
C ALA A 8 -7.67 4.31 -7.06
N GLY A 9 -8.23 4.08 -5.88
CA GLY A 9 -7.69 3.12 -4.91
C GLY A 9 -8.39 3.21 -3.55
N SER A 10 -7.93 4.11 -2.69
CA SER A 10 -8.43 4.26 -1.32
C SER A 10 -9.92 4.62 -1.19
N LEU A 11 -10.54 4.08 -0.14
CA LEU A 11 -11.87 4.44 0.36
C LEU A 11 -11.80 4.83 1.84
N PRO A 12 -12.76 5.60 2.38
CA PRO A 12 -12.82 5.89 3.80
C PRO A 12 -12.81 4.60 4.64
N LYS A 13 -11.96 4.58 5.67
CA LYS A 13 -11.88 3.44 6.59
C LYS A 13 -13.05 3.48 7.58
N PRO A 14 -13.60 2.31 8.00
CA PRO A 14 -14.58 2.28 9.07
C PRO A 14 -14.06 2.94 10.34
N SER A 15 -14.93 3.66 11.04
CA SER A 15 -14.57 4.43 12.24
C SER A 15 -14.07 3.57 13.40
N TRP A 16 -14.37 2.28 13.40
CA TRP A 16 -13.83 1.31 14.35
C TRP A 16 -12.41 0.86 14.02
N LEU A 17 -11.92 1.05 12.79
CA LEU A 17 -10.57 0.67 12.36
C LEU A 17 -9.59 1.84 12.50
N ALA A 18 -9.99 3.04 12.08
CA ALA A 18 -9.15 4.24 12.08
C ALA A 18 -9.99 5.52 12.27
N GLU A 19 -9.33 6.64 12.59
CA GLU A 19 -9.98 7.94 12.66
C GLU A 19 -10.45 8.42 11.26
N PRO A 20 -11.72 8.84 11.08
CA PRO A 20 -12.22 9.39 9.82
C PRO A 20 -11.53 10.70 9.41
N ASP A 21 -11.62 11.04 8.12
CA ASP A 21 -11.20 12.33 7.55
C ASP A 21 -9.76 12.77 7.87
N ARG A 22 -8.87 11.79 8.09
CA ARG A 22 -7.48 12.02 8.49
C ARG A 22 -6.51 11.14 7.70
N LEU A 23 -5.51 11.76 7.08
CA LEU A 23 -4.38 11.04 6.50
C LEU A 23 -3.45 10.52 7.62
N TRP A 24 -2.85 9.35 7.41
CA TRP A 24 -2.03 8.65 8.42
C TRP A 24 -2.76 8.44 9.75
N ALA A 25 -4.08 8.22 9.71
CA ALA A 25 -4.85 7.93 10.92
C ALA A 25 -4.28 6.68 11.62
N PRO A 26 -4.00 6.75 12.94
CA PRO A 26 -3.55 5.59 13.69
C PRO A 26 -4.64 4.51 13.71
N TRP A 27 -4.22 3.26 13.81
CA TRP A 27 -5.14 2.15 14.03
C TRP A 27 -5.79 2.27 15.42
N ARG A 28 -7.07 1.96 15.51
CA ARG A 28 -7.82 1.85 16.78
C ARG A 28 -7.75 0.45 17.40
N LEU A 29 -7.35 -0.53 16.61
CA LEU A 29 -7.21 -1.93 16.97
C LEU A 29 -5.73 -2.33 16.99
N GLU A 30 -5.42 -3.41 17.69
CA GLU A 30 -4.07 -3.94 17.84
C GLU A 30 -4.09 -5.48 17.87
N GLY A 31 -2.91 -6.11 17.69
CA GLY A 31 -2.78 -7.56 17.69
C GLY A 31 -3.67 -8.27 16.67
N GLN A 32 -4.35 -9.34 17.11
CA GLN A 32 -5.25 -10.13 16.26
C GLN A 32 -6.48 -9.32 15.82
N ASP A 33 -7.03 -8.48 16.70
CA ASP A 33 -8.20 -7.65 16.38
C ASP A 33 -7.90 -6.69 15.22
N LEU A 34 -6.67 -6.19 15.12
CA LEU A 34 -6.26 -5.38 13.97
C LEU A 34 -6.19 -6.18 12.67
N ILE A 35 -5.70 -7.42 12.72
CA ILE A 35 -5.62 -8.29 11.54
C ILE A 35 -7.04 -8.58 11.04
N ASP A 36 -7.92 -8.99 11.95
CA ASP A 36 -9.32 -9.30 11.64
C ASP A 36 -10.07 -8.05 11.17
N GLY A 37 -9.85 -6.91 11.83
CA GLY A 37 -10.43 -5.63 11.44
C GLY A 37 -10.00 -5.16 10.05
N LYS A 38 -8.72 -5.31 9.67
CA LYS A 38 -8.26 -4.98 8.32
C LYS A 38 -8.89 -5.89 7.27
N ARG A 39 -9.01 -7.18 7.56
CA ARG A 39 -9.68 -8.15 6.69
C ARG A 39 -11.15 -7.76 6.51
N ASP A 40 -11.87 -7.52 7.59
CA ASP A 40 -13.30 -7.21 7.55
C ASP A 40 -13.58 -5.87 6.85
N ALA A 41 -12.73 -4.86 7.08
CA ALA A 41 -12.83 -3.59 6.37
C ALA A 41 -12.58 -3.76 4.86
N THR A 42 -11.62 -4.60 4.46
CA THR A 42 -11.38 -4.94 3.04
C THR A 42 -12.61 -5.57 2.41
N LEU A 43 -13.24 -6.54 3.07
CA LEU A 43 -14.45 -7.19 2.57
C LEU A 43 -15.61 -6.20 2.46
N LEU A 44 -15.78 -5.33 3.44
CA LEU A 44 -16.79 -4.26 3.40
C LEU A 44 -16.56 -3.31 2.21
N ALA A 45 -15.32 -2.87 1.98
CA ALA A 45 -14.98 -2.00 0.85
C ALA A 45 -15.31 -2.63 -0.50
N ILE A 46 -15.05 -3.93 -0.66
CA ILE A 46 -15.41 -4.68 -1.88
C ILE A 46 -16.91 -4.70 -2.07
N LYS A 47 -17.68 -5.03 -1.02
CA LYS A 47 -19.15 -5.11 -1.12
C LYS A 47 -19.78 -3.76 -1.45
N ILE A 48 -19.27 -2.67 -0.84
CA ILE A 48 -19.72 -1.31 -1.17
C ILE A 48 -19.50 -0.99 -2.66
N GLN A 49 -18.34 -1.33 -3.21
CA GLN A 49 -18.05 -1.12 -4.64
C GLN A 49 -18.93 -2.01 -5.55
N GLU A 50 -19.15 -3.26 -5.16
CA GLU A 50 -20.02 -4.18 -5.89
C GLU A 50 -21.47 -3.65 -5.95
N ASP A 51 -22.01 -3.24 -4.80
CA ASP A 51 -23.36 -2.67 -4.65
C ASP A 51 -23.50 -1.34 -5.41
N ALA A 52 -22.42 -0.54 -5.47
CA ALA A 52 -22.36 0.68 -6.26
C ALA A 52 -22.23 0.44 -7.79
N GLY A 53 -22.09 -0.81 -8.22
CA GLY A 53 -21.99 -1.16 -9.65
C GLY A 53 -20.61 -0.97 -10.28
N ILE A 54 -19.53 -0.89 -9.48
CA ILE A 54 -18.15 -0.72 -9.98
C ILE A 54 -17.62 -2.01 -10.64
N ASP A 55 -17.22 -1.96 -11.90
CA ASP A 55 -16.83 -3.16 -12.68
C ASP A 55 -15.52 -3.79 -12.20
N ILE A 56 -14.52 -2.95 -11.91
CA ILE A 56 -13.19 -3.35 -11.43
C ILE A 56 -13.05 -2.83 -10.00
N VAL A 57 -13.14 -3.74 -9.04
CA VAL A 57 -13.14 -3.41 -7.60
C VAL A 57 -11.73 -3.46 -7.03
N GLY A 58 -11.46 -2.67 -5.99
CA GLY A 58 -10.21 -2.71 -5.24
C GLY A 58 -10.39 -3.07 -3.77
N ASP A 59 -9.27 -3.27 -3.07
CA ASP A 59 -9.21 -3.49 -1.62
C ASP A 59 -9.62 -2.24 -0.80
N GLY A 60 -9.82 -1.11 -1.46
CA GLY A 60 -10.10 0.19 -0.83
C GLY A 60 -8.95 0.70 0.04
N GLU A 61 -7.74 0.14 -0.11
CA GLU A 61 -6.56 0.40 0.71
C GLU A 61 -6.84 0.33 2.23
N GLN A 62 -7.71 -0.60 2.63
CA GLN A 62 -8.20 -0.68 4.01
C GLN A 62 -7.13 -1.19 4.98
N ALA A 63 -6.22 -2.04 4.52
CA ALA A 63 -5.20 -2.67 5.35
C ALA A 63 -3.93 -1.82 5.59
N ARG A 64 -3.84 -0.62 4.97
CA ARG A 64 -2.68 0.28 5.03
C ARG A 64 -3.05 1.67 5.56
N GLN A 65 -2.19 2.27 6.40
CA GLN A 65 -2.41 3.64 6.91
C GLN A 65 -2.09 4.70 5.84
N HIS A 66 -1.13 4.39 4.98
CA HIS A 66 -0.65 5.26 3.91
C HIS A 66 -0.17 4.40 2.73
N PHE A 67 -0.44 4.85 1.51
CA PHE A 67 -0.16 4.08 0.29
C PHE A 67 1.32 3.75 0.10
N VAL A 68 2.23 4.62 0.58
CA VAL A 68 3.68 4.34 0.59
C VAL A 68 4.12 3.57 1.82
N HIS A 69 3.80 4.07 3.03
CA HIS A 69 4.41 3.54 4.25
C HIS A 69 3.91 2.13 4.60
N GLY A 70 2.68 1.80 4.22
CA GLY A 70 2.16 0.44 4.40
C GLY A 70 2.99 -0.63 3.66
N PHE A 71 3.63 -0.26 2.55
CA PHE A 71 4.56 -1.14 1.85
C PHE A 71 5.92 -1.20 2.57
N LEU A 72 6.47 -0.04 2.92
CA LEU A 72 7.80 0.06 3.53
C LEU A 72 7.92 -0.63 4.90
N GLU A 73 6.84 -0.67 5.69
CA GLU A 73 6.82 -1.31 7.02
C GLU A 73 7.20 -2.81 6.99
N ASN A 74 7.07 -3.45 5.83
CA ASN A 74 7.38 -4.87 5.61
C ASN A 74 8.73 -5.10 4.91
N ILE A 75 9.59 -4.08 4.85
CA ILE A 75 10.90 -4.14 4.20
C ILE A 75 12.02 -4.12 5.26
N GLU A 76 12.97 -5.04 5.13
CA GLU A 76 14.24 -5.04 5.85
C GLU A 76 15.19 -3.98 5.28
N GLY A 77 16.13 -3.50 6.09
CA GLY A 77 17.06 -2.45 5.68
C GLY A 77 16.50 -1.02 5.82
N ILE A 78 15.32 -0.86 6.42
CA ILE A 78 14.71 0.45 6.73
C ILE A 78 14.60 0.64 8.25
N ASP A 79 15.13 1.76 8.74
CA ASP A 79 14.95 2.23 10.11
C ASP A 79 13.74 3.17 10.21
N PHE A 80 12.70 2.70 10.90
CA PHE A 80 11.48 3.46 11.20
C PHE A 80 11.52 4.19 12.56
N ALA A 81 12.47 3.85 13.42
CA ALA A 81 12.62 4.45 14.74
C ALA A 81 13.31 5.81 14.65
N HIS A 82 14.32 5.94 13.79
CA HIS A 82 15.07 7.19 13.59
C HIS A 82 14.67 7.89 12.29
N LYS A 83 13.55 8.60 12.36
CA LYS A 83 13.09 9.43 11.23
C LYS A 83 13.91 10.70 11.10
N VAL A 84 14.07 11.17 9.87
CA VAL A 84 14.74 12.43 9.54
C VAL A 84 13.76 13.38 8.85
N GLU A 85 13.91 14.69 9.07
CA GLU A 85 13.15 15.68 8.31
C GLU A 85 13.74 15.78 6.90
N MET A 86 12.90 15.58 5.88
CA MET A 86 13.26 15.68 4.47
C MET A 86 12.19 16.48 3.73
N GLY A 87 12.61 17.26 2.73
CA GLY A 87 11.69 17.86 1.77
C GLY A 87 11.26 16.83 0.72
N ILE A 88 9.96 16.68 0.54
CA ILE A 88 9.35 15.71 -0.38
C ILE A 88 8.57 16.45 -1.46
N ARG A 89 8.35 15.80 -2.60
CA ARG A 89 7.65 16.32 -3.79
C ARG A 89 8.28 17.62 -4.29
N ASP A 90 9.57 17.58 -4.59
CA ASP A 90 10.35 18.76 -4.98
C ASP A 90 10.30 19.86 -3.89
N ASN A 91 10.57 19.47 -2.64
CA ASN A 91 10.56 20.34 -1.46
C ASN A 91 9.24 21.10 -1.19
N ARG A 92 8.12 20.69 -1.79
CA ARG A 92 6.80 21.30 -1.53
C ARG A 92 6.32 21.04 -0.11
N TYR A 93 6.74 19.94 0.51
CA TYR A 93 6.37 19.58 1.87
C TYR A 93 7.59 19.12 2.65
N LYS A 94 7.55 19.28 3.98
CA LYS A 94 8.50 18.65 4.90
C LYS A 94 7.82 17.47 5.59
N ALA A 95 8.49 16.33 5.65
CA ALA A 95 7.99 15.15 6.31
C ALA A 95 9.09 14.47 7.13
N MET A 96 8.69 13.83 8.23
CA MET A 96 9.55 12.92 8.98
C MET A 96 9.51 11.56 8.28
N VAL A 97 10.57 11.25 7.53
CA VAL A 97 10.67 10.04 6.71
C VAL A 97 11.57 8.98 7.37
N PRO A 98 11.32 7.68 7.15
CA PRO A 98 12.24 6.63 7.57
C PRO A 98 13.56 6.70 6.78
N THR A 99 14.55 5.91 7.19
CA THR A 99 15.88 5.91 6.55
C THR A 99 16.28 4.50 6.10
N VAL A 100 16.72 4.36 4.85
CA VAL A 100 17.38 3.14 4.36
C VAL A 100 18.79 3.06 4.97
N THR A 101 19.04 2.00 5.75
CA THR A 101 20.29 1.75 6.48
C THR A 101 20.99 0.47 6.06
N GLY A 102 20.38 -0.34 5.18
CA GLY A 102 20.94 -1.59 4.71
C GLY A 102 20.33 -2.05 3.39
N GLU A 103 20.73 -3.24 2.95
CA GLU A 103 20.17 -3.90 1.78
C GLU A 103 18.66 -4.15 1.94
N LEU A 104 17.87 -3.74 0.94
CA LEU A 104 16.42 -3.84 0.96
C LEU A 104 15.95 -5.26 0.61
N LYS A 105 15.12 -5.85 1.49
CA LYS A 105 14.49 -7.17 1.28
C LYS A 105 13.07 -7.19 1.80
N LEU A 106 12.17 -7.90 1.15
CA LEU A 106 10.84 -8.16 1.70
C LEU A 106 10.97 -9.11 2.92
N ARG A 107 10.42 -8.72 4.07
CA ARG A 107 10.27 -9.62 5.23
C ARG A 107 9.31 -10.77 4.93
N GLY A 108 8.40 -10.53 4.00
CA GLY A 108 7.36 -11.45 3.57
C GLY A 108 6.43 -10.78 2.58
N ARG A 109 5.32 -11.45 2.28
CA ARG A 109 4.25 -10.90 1.44
C ARG A 109 3.59 -9.71 2.14
N VAL A 110 3.58 -8.56 1.51
CA VAL A 110 3.05 -7.32 2.11
C VAL A 110 1.52 -7.31 2.09
N HIS A 111 0.93 -7.68 0.97
CA HIS A 111 -0.50 -7.51 0.68
C HIS A 111 -1.26 -8.84 0.56
N ALA A 112 -0.65 -9.95 0.96
CA ALA A 112 -1.25 -11.28 0.80
C ALA A 112 -2.59 -11.42 1.53
N MET A 113 -2.72 -10.91 2.76
CA MET A 113 -3.92 -11.09 3.57
C MET A 113 -5.14 -10.46 2.90
N GLU A 114 -5.04 -9.19 2.52
CA GLU A 114 -6.14 -8.47 1.90
C GLU A 114 -6.38 -8.90 0.44
N ALA A 115 -5.35 -9.26 -0.33
CA ALA A 115 -5.51 -9.74 -1.70
C ALA A 115 -6.21 -11.11 -1.74
N GLN A 116 -5.79 -12.05 -0.88
CA GLN A 116 -6.40 -13.39 -0.80
C GLN A 116 -7.82 -13.32 -0.24
N ALA A 117 -8.06 -12.49 0.78
CA ALA A 117 -9.40 -12.25 1.31
C ALA A 117 -10.32 -11.65 0.24
N ALA A 118 -9.83 -10.63 -0.49
CA ALA A 118 -10.57 -9.99 -1.58
C ALA A 118 -10.95 -10.99 -2.67
N ARG A 119 -9.96 -11.72 -3.19
CA ARG A 119 -10.17 -12.68 -4.27
C ARG A 119 -11.18 -13.75 -3.91
N ALA A 120 -11.16 -14.24 -2.66
CA ALA A 120 -12.09 -15.26 -2.18
C ALA A 120 -13.56 -14.78 -2.12
N HIS A 121 -13.82 -13.46 -2.07
CA HIS A 121 -15.14 -12.89 -1.82
C HIS A 121 -15.73 -12.07 -2.97
N THR A 122 -15.01 -11.92 -4.08
CA THR A 122 -15.53 -11.31 -5.32
C THR A 122 -15.22 -12.18 -6.53
N LYS A 123 -16.05 -12.06 -7.57
CA LYS A 123 -15.78 -12.59 -8.92
C LYS A 123 -15.53 -11.48 -9.95
N ARG A 124 -15.61 -10.21 -9.55
CA ARG A 124 -15.27 -9.07 -10.42
C ARG A 124 -13.76 -9.03 -10.65
N LYS A 125 -13.34 -8.23 -11.65
CA LYS A 125 -11.93 -7.92 -11.83
C LYS A 125 -11.43 -7.21 -10.57
N LEU A 126 -10.31 -7.67 -10.05
CA LEU A 126 -9.70 -7.15 -8.83
C LEU A 126 -8.48 -6.31 -9.19
N LYS A 127 -8.49 -5.05 -8.74
CA LYS A 127 -7.37 -4.12 -8.88
C LYS A 127 -6.65 -3.93 -7.55
N PHE A 128 -5.33 -3.86 -7.59
CA PHE A 128 -4.50 -3.55 -6.44
C PHE A 128 -3.52 -2.41 -6.74
N THR A 129 -3.38 -1.47 -5.82
CA THR A 129 -2.44 -0.34 -5.93
C THR A 129 -1.13 -0.64 -5.20
N LEU A 130 -0.02 -0.29 -5.81
CA LEU A 130 1.32 -0.29 -5.22
C LEU A 130 1.95 1.10 -5.43
N PRO A 131 2.72 1.62 -4.48
CA PRO A 131 3.49 2.84 -4.73
C PRO A 131 4.58 2.56 -5.77
N GLY A 132 4.85 3.52 -6.64
CA GLY A 132 5.96 3.42 -7.59
C GLY A 132 7.33 3.69 -6.93
N PRO A 133 8.42 3.19 -7.54
CA PRO A 133 9.77 3.31 -6.97
C PRO A 133 10.27 4.76 -6.84
N MET A 134 9.86 5.69 -7.71
CA MET A 134 10.28 7.09 -7.61
C MET A 134 9.59 7.79 -6.44
N THR A 135 8.28 7.58 -6.28
CA THR A 135 7.49 8.10 -5.15
C THR A 135 8.00 7.57 -3.82
N ILE A 136 8.38 6.29 -3.75
CA ILE A 136 9.06 5.73 -2.58
C ILE A 136 10.38 6.46 -2.34
N SER A 137 11.22 6.58 -3.36
CA SER A 137 12.55 7.20 -3.25
C SER A 137 12.49 8.67 -2.85
N ASP A 138 11.39 9.36 -3.15
CA ASP A 138 11.15 10.77 -2.79
C ASP A 138 10.56 10.93 -1.37
N THR A 139 10.22 9.82 -0.69
CA THR A 139 9.60 9.81 0.64
C THR A 139 10.38 8.97 1.66
N ILE A 140 11.66 8.72 1.40
CA ILE A 140 12.57 7.99 2.28
C ILE A 140 14.00 8.54 2.16
N ALA A 141 14.71 8.63 3.29
CA ALA A 141 16.12 9.02 3.29
C ALA A 141 17.03 7.83 2.98
N ASP A 142 18.20 8.08 2.40
CA ASP A 142 19.20 7.06 2.06
C ASP A 142 20.50 7.27 2.85
N ARG A 143 20.96 6.22 3.54
CA ARG A 143 22.28 6.14 4.19
C ARG A 143 23.06 4.88 3.79
N TYR A 144 22.61 4.14 2.77
CA TYR A 144 23.22 2.88 2.36
C TYR A 144 23.63 2.87 0.87
N TYR A 145 22.72 3.21 -0.04
CA TYR A 145 22.99 3.09 -1.48
C TYR A 145 23.86 4.25 -2.00
N GLY A 146 23.67 5.46 -1.46
CA GLY A 146 24.39 6.67 -1.86
C GLY A 146 24.07 7.13 -3.29
N ASP A 147 23.05 6.56 -3.90
CA ASP A 147 22.65 6.77 -5.29
C ASP A 147 21.14 6.51 -5.40
N GLN A 148 20.39 7.58 -5.66
CA GLN A 148 18.93 7.52 -5.71
C GLN A 148 18.43 6.57 -6.81
N VAL A 149 19.13 6.48 -7.94
CA VAL A 149 18.75 5.58 -9.04
C VAL A 149 18.93 4.13 -8.60
N LYS A 150 20.06 3.79 -7.96
CA LYS A 150 20.28 2.43 -7.43
C LYS A 150 19.25 2.05 -6.38
N MET A 151 18.92 2.97 -5.47
CA MET A 151 17.88 2.75 -4.46
C MET A 151 16.51 2.54 -5.12
N ALA A 152 16.15 3.36 -6.12
CA ALA A 152 14.90 3.21 -6.85
C ALA A 152 14.78 1.86 -7.57
N PHE A 153 15.86 1.38 -8.19
CA PHE A 153 15.89 0.04 -8.79
C PHE A 153 15.76 -1.07 -7.74
N ALA A 154 16.40 -0.93 -6.57
CA ALA A 154 16.22 -1.89 -5.47
C ALA A 154 14.76 -1.96 -5.00
N PHE A 155 14.07 -0.82 -4.88
CA PHE A 155 12.62 -0.81 -4.62
C PHE A 155 11.80 -1.41 -5.77
N ALA A 156 12.16 -1.13 -7.02
CA ALA A 156 11.48 -1.71 -8.19
C ALA A 156 11.57 -3.24 -8.20
N ASP A 157 12.69 -3.82 -7.80
CA ASP A 157 12.85 -5.28 -7.68
C ASP A 157 11.91 -5.87 -6.61
N LEU A 158 11.77 -5.21 -5.45
CA LEU A 158 10.84 -5.64 -4.40
C LEU A 158 9.37 -5.49 -4.84
N LEU A 159 9.04 -4.39 -5.51
CA LEU A 159 7.71 -4.13 -6.05
C LEU A 159 7.33 -5.16 -7.12
N ASN A 160 8.25 -5.53 -8.02
CA ASN A 160 8.02 -6.57 -9.01
C ASN A 160 7.80 -7.95 -8.36
N GLN A 161 8.51 -8.27 -7.28
CA GLN A 161 8.26 -9.50 -6.51
C GLN A 161 6.84 -9.53 -5.94
N GLU A 162 6.40 -8.45 -5.30
CA GLU A 162 5.07 -8.37 -4.70
C GLU A 162 3.98 -8.36 -5.78
N ALA A 163 4.18 -7.61 -6.88
CA ALA A 163 3.25 -7.56 -8.01
C ALA A 163 3.02 -8.95 -8.63
N ARG A 164 4.08 -9.71 -8.89
CA ARG A 164 3.98 -11.09 -9.41
C ARG A 164 3.32 -12.05 -8.42
N ALA A 165 3.39 -11.75 -7.14
CA ALA A 165 2.77 -12.56 -6.12
C ALA A 165 1.28 -12.23 -5.97
N LEU A 166 0.90 -10.96 -6.12
CA LEU A 166 -0.50 -10.50 -6.24
C LEU A 166 -1.18 -11.10 -7.48
N GLU A 167 -0.49 -11.14 -8.63
CA GLU A 167 -0.97 -11.83 -9.84
C GLU A 167 -1.29 -13.31 -9.54
N ARG A 168 -0.39 -14.00 -8.83
CA ARG A 168 -0.60 -15.40 -8.40
C ARG A 168 -1.77 -15.58 -7.43
N ASP A 169 -2.08 -14.56 -6.63
CA ASP A 169 -3.27 -14.54 -5.75
C ASP A 169 -4.56 -14.17 -6.51
N GLY A 170 -4.49 -13.94 -7.83
CA GLY A 170 -5.66 -13.71 -8.69
C GLY A 170 -6.08 -12.24 -8.80
N VAL A 171 -5.15 -11.30 -8.55
CA VAL A 171 -5.33 -9.88 -8.89
C VAL A 171 -5.24 -9.70 -10.40
N ASP A 172 -6.23 -9.01 -10.99
CA ASP A 172 -6.38 -8.84 -12.43
C ASP A 172 -5.68 -7.58 -12.96
N VAL A 173 -5.57 -6.54 -12.12
CA VAL A 173 -4.97 -5.25 -12.49
C VAL A 173 -4.03 -4.78 -11.38
N ILE A 174 -2.78 -4.47 -11.73
CA ILE A 174 -1.80 -3.88 -10.81
C ILE A 174 -1.57 -2.44 -11.25
N GLN A 175 -1.87 -1.50 -10.37
CA GLN A 175 -1.65 -0.07 -10.58
C GLN A 175 -0.43 0.38 -9.78
N PHE A 176 0.47 1.13 -10.42
CA PHE A 176 1.56 1.82 -9.74
C PHE A 176 1.25 3.31 -9.61
N ASP A 177 1.29 3.82 -8.38
CA ASP A 177 1.03 5.23 -8.09
C ASP A 177 2.33 6.03 -8.07
N GLU A 178 2.49 6.94 -9.05
CA GLU A 178 3.63 7.87 -9.21
C GLU A 178 3.16 9.33 -9.39
N PRO A 179 2.67 10.01 -8.33
CA PRO A 179 2.18 11.40 -8.38
C PRO A 179 3.26 12.50 -8.45
#